data_AF-A0A8T5MLV0-F1
#
_entry.id   AF-A0A8T5MLV0-F1
#
_cell.length_a   1.000
_cell.length_b   1.000
_cell.length_c   1.000
_cell.angle_alpha   90.00
_cell.angle_beta   90.00
_cell.angle_gamma   90.00
#
_symmetry.space_group_name_H-M   'P 1'
#
loop_
_entity.id
_entity.type
_entity.pdbx_description
1 polymer ?
#
loop_
_entity_poly.entity_id
_entity_poly.type
_entity_poly.pdbx_seq_one_letter_code
_entity_poly.pdbx_strand_id
1 'polypeptide(L)'
;MFSRLCRLFRKNRAHKYLMDEYSAINKLADALHKQLKTLRAMQKDIVETKIAYSARSGKATGVIGLRKTDFIEEKLINDLKWLSSNAEQRFTHACETIESTEPVSPSEKLELQQIADLLNNINDTLPKLENIMTVKDERDKALAIEAALRNVTNLCKEFHLLRRRRRKLAKEVLENEISPLVRRVYESRATLKGEHSMNIFAMTEHELRDLEREARHINSCNDPRYKIEFRKWWQRTQRPEVDFTTPLKDPHINVMMKLDGPERKIHLLLKAA
;
A
#
# COMPACT_ATOMS: atom_id res chain seq x y z
N MET A 1 -0.09 13.40 0.84
CA MET A 1 -0.41 11.95 0.73
C MET A 1 0.85 11.09 0.78
N PHE A 2 1.93 11.58 0.17
CA PHE A 2 3.18 10.86 0.00
C PHE A 2 4.18 11.04 1.14
N SER A 3 3.75 11.46 2.34
CA SER A 3 4.65 11.89 3.42
C SER A 3 5.74 10.89 3.82
N ARG A 4 5.52 9.57 3.65
CA ARG A 4 6.58 8.57 3.85
C ARG A 4 7.58 8.55 2.71
N LEU A 5 7.16 8.65 1.46
CA LEU A 5 8.07 8.84 0.33
C LEU A 5 8.83 10.15 0.47
N CYS A 6 8.15 11.21 0.94
CA CYS A 6 8.80 12.47 1.29
C CYS A 6 9.88 12.29 2.36
N ARG A 7 9.64 11.43 3.37
CA ARG A 7 10.65 11.08 4.38
C ARG A 7 11.75 10.17 3.82
N LEU A 8 11.44 9.23 2.92
CA LEU A 8 12.41 8.37 2.25
C LEU A 8 13.37 9.20 1.38
N PHE A 9 12.85 10.21 0.67
CA PHE A 9 13.66 11.18 -0.06
C PHE A 9 14.48 12.11 0.84
N ARG A 10 14.07 12.31 2.11
CA ARG A 10 14.81 13.12 3.10
C ARG A 10 15.87 12.33 3.88
N LYS A 11 15.98 11.01 3.73
CA LYS A 11 17.03 10.21 4.41
C LYS A 11 18.35 10.32 3.63
N ASN A 12 19.45 10.54 4.36
CA ASN A 12 20.77 10.99 3.85
C ASN A 12 21.54 10.04 2.91
N ARG A 13 21.12 8.79 2.65
CA ARG A 13 21.85 7.88 1.76
C ARG A 13 20.97 7.40 0.62
N ALA A 14 21.33 7.74 -0.62
CA ALA A 14 20.67 7.25 -1.82
C ALA A 14 21.25 5.90 -2.23
N HIS A 15 20.38 4.95 -2.58
CA HIS A 15 20.78 3.61 -2.98
C HIS A 15 20.77 3.52 -4.51
N LYS A 16 21.89 3.15 -5.13
CA LYS A 16 22.04 3.09 -6.60
C LYS A 16 20.92 2.30 -7.29
N TYR A 17 20.62 1.12 -6.75
CA TYR A 17 19.54 0.23 -7.21
C TYR A 17 18.11 0.76 -7.09
N LEU A 18 17.87 1.91 -6.46
CA LEU A 18 16.55 2.55 -6.38
C LEU A 18 16.46 3.81 -7.25
N MET A 19 17.57 4.21 -7.86
CA MET A 19 17.66 5.46 -8.62
C MET A 19 16.75 5.43 -9.84
N ASP A 20 16.68 4.31 -10.54
CA ASP A 20 15.83 4.19 -11.73
C ASP A 20 14.35 4.30 -11.36
N GLU A 21 13.93 3.66 -10.27
CA GLU A 21 12.56 3.73 -9.74
C GLU A 21 12.20 5.14 -9.27
N TYR A 22 13.11 5.80 -8.56
CA TYR A 22 12.90 7.18 -8.16
C TYR A 22 12.76 8.12 -9.37
N SER A 23 13.50 7.86 -10.46
CA SER A 23 13.55 8.71 -11.65
C SER A 23 12.28 8.51 -12.47
N ALA A 24 11.82 7.26 -12.58
CA ALA A 24 10.54 6.92 -13.18
C ALA A 24 9.37 7.58 -12.41
N ILE A 25 9.36 7.47 -11.07
CA ILE A 25 8.34 8.12 -10.22
C ILE A 25 8.34 9.63 -10.41
N ASN A 26 9.52 10.27 -10.49
CA ASN A 26 9.64 11.71 -10.71
C ASN A 26 9.03 12.12 -12.05
N LYS A 27 9.50 11.52 -13.16
CA LYS A 27 8.99 11.82 -14.51
C LYS A 27 7.48 11.68 -14.59
N LEU A 28 6.94 10.60 -14.00
CA LEU A 28 5.52 10.35 -13.96
C LEU A 28 4.77 11.39 -13.10
N ALA A 29 5.31 11.75 -11.93
CA ALA A 29 4.72 12.77 -11.07
C ALA A 29 4.68 14.15 -11.73
N ASP A 30 5.74 14.55 -12.45
CA ASP A 30 5.77 15.83 -13.19
C ASP A 30 4.77 15.86 -14.34
N ALA A 31 4.70 14.77 -15.13
CA ALA A 31 3.72 14.64 -16.21
C ALA A 31 2.28 14.76 -15.69
N LEU A 32 1.97 14.02 -14.62
CA LEU A 32 0.65 14.05 -13.97
C LEU A 32 0.34 15.42 -13.35
N HIS A 33 1.33 16.06 -12.72
CA HIS A 33 1.19 17.42 -12.18
C HIS A 33 0.77 18.40 -13.27
N LYS A 34 1.48 18.41 -14.40
CA LYS A 34 1.18 19.27 -15.55
C LYS A 34 -0.21 18.98 -16.10
N GLN A 35 -0.53 17.71 -16.35
CA GLN A 35 -1.82 17.31 -16.94
C GLN A 35 -3.01 17.66 -16.03
N LEU A 36 -2.94 17.36 -14.74
CA LEU A 36 -3.99 17.69 -13.77
C LEU A 36 -4.18 19.20 -13.63
N LYS A 37 -3.09 19.98 -13.65
CA LYS A 37 -3.15 21.44 -13.61
C LYS A 37 -3.87 21.99 -14.84
N THR A 38 -3.58 21.47 -16.04
CA THR A 38 -4.24 21.86 -17.28
C THR A 38 -5.73 21.50 -17.25
N LEU A 39 -6.09 20.26 -16.89
CA LEU A 39 -7.48 19.83 -16.79
C LEU A 39 -8.29 20.69 -15.80
N ARG A 40 -7.69 21.02 -14.65
CA ARG A 40 -8.33 21.88 -13.65
C ARG A 40 -8.52 23.31 -14.16
N ALA A 41 -7.54 23.87 -14.87
CA ALA A 41 -7.66 25.19 -15.49
C ALA A 41 -8.80 25.21 -16.52
N MET A 42 -8.88 24.20 -17.40
CA MET A 42 -9.98 24.07 -18.35
C MET A 42 -11.35 23.97 -17.66
N GLN A 43 -11.45 23.18 -16.58
CA GLN A 43 -12.70 23.06 -15.83
C GLN A 43 -13.13 24.39 -15.23
N LYS A 44 -12.20 25.17 -14.66
CA LYS A 44 -12.48 26.49 -14.08
C LYS A 44 -12.97 27.47 -15.13
N ASP A 45 -12.26 27.56 -16.25
CA ASP A 45 -12.61 28.45 -17.36
C ASP A 45 -14.04 28.21 -17.87
N ILE A 46 -14.41 26.93 -18.05
CA ILE A 46 -15.79 26.56 -18.46
C ILE A 46 -16.82 26.93 -17.39
N VAL A 47 -16.51 26.70 -16.10
CA VAL A 47 -17.42 27.02 -15.00
C VAL A 47 -17.60 28.53 -14.85
N GLU A 48 -16.51 29.31 -14.91
CA GLU A 48 -16.53 30.77 -14.79
C GLU A 48 -17.29 31.41 -15.95
N THR A 49 -17.06 30.94 -17.18
CA THR A 49 -17.80 31.38 -18.38
C THR A 49 -19.30 31.12 -18.24
N LYS A 50 -19.67 29.94 -17.74
CA LYS A 50 -21.09 29.60 -17.50
C LYS A 50 -21.72 30.41 -16.37
N ILE A 51 -21.00 30.68 -15.29
CA ILE A 51 -21.47 31.54 -14.20
C ILE A 51 -21.68 32.97 -14.71
N ALA A 52 -20.73 33.52 -15.48
CA ALA A 52 -20.86 34.85 -16.08
C ALA A 52 -22.06 34.94 -17.03
N TYR A 53 -22.28 33.90 -17.86
CA TYR A 53 -23.45 33.83 -18.74
C TYR A 53 -24.77 33.72 -17.96
N SER A 54 -24.81 32.89 -16.92
CA SER A 54 -25.97 32.72 -16.04
C SER A 54 -26.32 34.01 -15.30
N ALA A 55 -25.33 34.73 -14.77
CA ALA A 55 -25.51 36.02 -14.12
C ALA A 55 -26.09 37.08 -15.07
N ARG A 56 -25.75 37.02 -16.37
CA ARG A 56 -26.28 37.91 -17.40
C ARG A 56 -27.66 37.51 -17.94
N SER A 57 -27.97 36.21 -17.94
CA SER A 57 -29.18 35.65 -18.59
C SER A 57 -30.28 35.23 -17.60
N GLY A 58 -30.01 35.24 -16.30
CA GLY A 58 -30.95 34.80 -15.26
C GLY A 58 -31.23 33.29 -15.25
N LYS A 59 -30.58 32.51 -16.13
CA LYS A 59 -30.77 31.04 -16.24
C LYS A 59 -29.82 30.31 -15.30
N ALA A 60 -30.31 29.32 -14.55
CA ALA A 60 -29.49 28.52 -13.65
C ALA A 60 -28.36 27.77 -14.39
N THR A 61 -27.17 27.72 -13.79
CA THR A 61 -25.95 27.13 -14.37
C THR A 61 -25.97 25.59 -14.51
N GLY A 62 -26.90 24.91 -13.84
CA GLY A 62 -26.88 23.44 -13.75
C GLY A 62 -25.70 22.91 -12.94
N VAL A 63 -25.70 21.61 -12.66
CA VAL A 63 -24.92 20.89 -11.60
C VAL A 63 -23.40 20.77 -11.87
N ILE A 64 -22.80 21.69 -12.64
CA ILE A 64 -21.36 21.71 -12.91
C ILE A 64 -20.69 22.64 -11.90
N GLY A 65 -19.90 22.08 -10.98
CA GLY A 65 -19.28 22.85 -9.90
C GLY A 65 -17.92 22.29 -9.51
N LEU A 66 -17.05 23.18 -9.03
CA LEU A 66 -15.66 22.85 -8.72
C LEU A 66 -15.50 21.99 -7.46
N ARG A 67 -16.49 22.02 -6.55
CA ARG A 67 -16.43 21.42 -5.20
C ARG A 67 -16.10 19.94 -5.17
N LYS A 68 -16.56 19.17 -6.16
CA LYS A 68 -16.38 17.71 -6.20
C LYS A 68 -14.93 17.30 -6.47
N THR A 69 -14.10 18.23 -6.94
CA THR A 69 -12.72 17.99 -7.40
C THR A 69 -11.71 18.90 -6.68
N ASP A 70 -12.11 19.59 -5.61
CA ASP A 70 -11.24 20.52 -4.84
C ASP A 70 -9.98 19.82 -4.30
N PHE A 71 -10.11 18.54 -3.92
CA PHE A 71 -8.98 17.71 -3.48
C PHE A 71 -7.79 17.70 -4.47
N ILE A 72 -8.07 17.77 -5.77
CA ILE A 72 -7.04 17.77 -6.81
C ILE A 72 -6.14 19.00 -6.66
N GLU A 73 -6.74 20.16 -6.48
CA GLU A 73 -6.05 21.45 -6.41
C GLU A 73 -5.45 21.71 -5.04
N GLU A 74 -6.22 21.48 -3.98
CA GLU A 74 -5.78 21.74 -2.61
C GLU A 74 -4.64 20.82 -2.17
N LYS A 75 -4.57 19.60 -2.74
CA LYS A 75 -3.68 18.56 -2.24
C LYS A 75 -2.87 17.84 -3.31
N LEU A 76 -3.51 17.20 -4.27
CA LEU A 76 -2.82 16.28 -5.18
C LEU A 76 -1.78 16.98 -6.07
N ILE A 77 -2.12 18.12 -6.66
CA ILE A 77 -1.20 18.93 -7.49
C ILE A 77 0.04 19.33 -6.70
N ASN A 78 -0.14 19.81 -5.46
CA ASN A 78 0.95 20.21 -4.59
C ASN A 78 1.83 19.03 -4.17
N ASP A 79 1.21 17.90 -3.83
CA ASP A 79 1.88 16.64 -3.50
C ASP A 79 2.74 16.13 -4.68
N LEU A 80 2.22 16.19 -5.92
CA LEU A 80 2.94 15.77 -7.14
C LEU A 80 4.09 16.72 -7.49
N LYS A 81 3.87 18.03 -7.41
CA LYS A 81 4.94 19.04 -7.59
C LYS A 81 6.05 18.83 -6.58
N TRP A 82 5.70 18.55 -5.32
CA TRP A 82 6.70 18.27 -4.30
C TRP A 82 7.51 17.02 -4.65
N LEU A 83 6.85 15.94 -5.08
CA LEU A 83 7.51 14.70 -5.49
C LEU A 83 8.48 14.92 -6.63
N SER A 84 8.09 15.68 -7.65
CA SER A 84 8.98 15.89 -8.79
C SER A 84 10.22 16.71 -8.41
N SER A 85 10.04 17.84 -7.71
CA SER A 85 11.16 18.72 -7.37
C SER A 85 12.12 18.17 -6.31
N ASN A 86 11.63 17.41 -5.31
CA ASN A 86 12.47 16.94 -4.20
C ASN A 86 13.16 15.59 -4.51
N ALA A 87 12.61 14.79 -5.43
CA ALA A 87 13.31 13.61 -5.92
C ALA A 87 14.56 14.03 -6.70
N GLU A 88 14.44 15.01 -7.59
CA GLU A 88 15.52 15.57 -8.42
C GLU A 88 16.72 16.07 -7.59
N GLN A 89 16.49 16.80 -6.50
CA GLN A 89 17.57 17.30 -5.64
C GLN A 89 18.43 16.18 -5.03
N ARG A 90 17.81 15.03 -4.67
CA ARG A 90 18.53 13.87 -4.15
C ARG A 90 19.35 13.18 -5.24
N PHE A 91 18.86 13.12 -6.48
CA PHE A 91 19.60 12.55 -7.61
C PHE A 91 20.90 13.29 -7.86
N THR A 92 20.82 14.61 -7.94
CA THR A 92 21.96 15.45 -8.26
C THR A 92 23.04 15.36 -7.18
N HIS A 93 22.66 15.34 -5.90
CA HIS A 93 23.61 15.17 -4.79
C HIS A 93 24.13 13.73 -4.62
N ALA A 94 23.29 12.73 -4.87
CA ALA A 94 23.70 11.34 -4.77
C ALA A 94 24.69 10.94 -5.88
N CYS A 95 24.52 11.42 -7.12
CA CYS A 95 25.47 11.13 -8.20
C CYS A 95 26.91 11.57 -7.88
N GLU A 96 27.10 12.53 -6.97
CA GLU A 96 28.42 12.99 -6.52
C GLU A 96 29.00 12.13 -5.38
N THR A 97 28.17 11.32 -4.69
CA THR A 97 28.55 10.49 -3.55
C THR A 97 27.75 9.19 -3.49
N ILE A 98 28.16 8.13 -4.20
CA ILE A 98 27.62 6.77 -4.02
C ILE A 98 28.85 5.84 -3.92
N GLU A 99 28.96 4.98 -2.90
CA GLU A 99 28.34 3.66 -2.89
C GLU A 99 27.96 3.20 -1.47
N SER A 100 26.66 3.21 -1.16
CA SER A 100 26.16 2.35 -0.10
C SER A 100 26.08 0.92 -0.65
N THR A 101 26.88 0.02 -0.10
CA THR A 101 26.90 -1.42 -0.40
C THR A 101 25.88 -2.22 0.42
N GLU A 102 25.21 -1.58 1.36
CA GLU A 102 24.13 -2.19 2.15
C GLU A 102 22.99 -2.66 1.25
N PRO A 103 22.31 -3.77 1.54
CA PRO A 103 21.17 -4.23 0.75
C PRO A 103 19.97 -3.30 0.90
N VAL A 104 19.28 -3.04 -0.22
CA VAL A 104 18.04 -2.25 -0.23
C VAL A 104 17.01 -2.84 0.74
N SER A 105 16.42 -2.00 1.60
CA SER A 105 15.35 -2.45 2.49
C SER A 105 14.12 -2.92 1.69
N PRO A 106 13.58 -4.13 1.95
CA PRO A 106 12.34 -4.59 1.32
C PRO A 106 11.17 -3.63 1.53
N SER A 107 11.13 -2.95 2.67
CA SER A 107 10.11 -1.96 3.01
C SER A 107 10.16 -0.71 2.11
N GLU A 108 11.35 -0.32 1.67
CA GLU A 108 11.56 0.83 0.79
C GLU A 108 11.15 0.49 -0.65
N LYS A 109 11.55 -0.70 -1.14
CA LYS A 109 11.07 -1.22 -2.44
C LYS A 109 9.56 -1.27 -2.51
N LEU A 110 8.93 -1.82 -1.47
CA LEU A 110 7.48 -1.96 -1.41
C LEU A 110 6.76 -0.60 -1.39
N GLU A 111 7.28 0.38 -0.65
CA GLU A 111 6.71 1.74 -0.61
C GLU A 111 6.88 2.46 -1.96
N LEU A 112 8.00 2.27 -2.67
CA LEU A 112 8.21 2.81 -4.01
C LEU A 112 7.25 2.21 -5.02
N GLN A 113 7.14 0.87 -5.03
CA GLN A 113 6.25 0.15 -5.91
C GLN A 113 4.80 0.62 -5.74
N GLN A 114 4.31 0.73 -4.49
CA GLN A 114 2.95 1.18 -4.22
C GLN A 114 2.65 2.58 -4.73
N ILE A 115 3.66 3.45 -4.79
CA ILE A 115 3.48 4.81 -5.29
C ILE A 115 3.56 4.82 -6.80
N ALA A 116 4.48 4.07 -7.40
CA ALA A 116 4.51 3.87 -8.84
C ALA A 116 3.16 3.33 -9.34
N ASP A 117 2.60 2.32 -8.68
CA ASP A 117 1.29 1.74 -9.00
C ASP A 117 0.17 2.79 -8.90
N LEU A 118 0.15 3.61 -7.84
CA LEU A 118 -0.83 4.68 -7.71
C LEU A 118 -0.72 5.70 -8.85
N LEU A 119 0.50 6.15 -9.17
CA LEU A 119 0.73 7.14 -10.21
C LEU A 119 0.37 6.58 -11.59
N ASN A 120 0.71 5.32 -11.87
CA ASN A 120 0.31 4.65 -13.12
C ASN A 120 -1.22 4.55 -13.22
N ASN A 121 -1.90 4.13 -12.15
CA ASN A 121 -3.37 4.07 -12.13
C ASN A 121 -4.01 5.45 -12.36
N ILE A 122 -3.43 6.52 -11.80
CA ILE A 122 -3.88 7.88 -12.07
C ILE A 122 -3.67 8.22 -13.55
N ASN A 123 -2.50 7.91 -14.12
CA ASN A 123 -2.17 8.15 -15.52
C ASN A 123 -3.14 7.45 -16.47
N ASP A 124 -3.44 6.17 -16.21
CA ASP A 124 -4.36 5.37 -17.02
C ASP A 124 -5.82 5.84 -16.91
N THR A 125 -6.17 6.47 -15.79
CA THR A 125 -7.50 7.04 -15.55
C THR A 125 -7.68 8.40 -16.25
N LEU A 126 -6.59 9.12 -16.50
CA LEU A 126 -6.67 10.45 -17.09
C LEU A 126 -6.86 10.36 -18.61
N PRO A 127 -7.85 11.09 -19.16
CA PRO A 127 -7.99 11.18 -20.60
C PRO A 127 -6.78 11.94 -21.19
N LYS A 128 -6.35 11.50 -22.36
CA LYS A 128 -5.38 12.25 -23.17
C LYS A 128 -5.91 13.66 -23.43
N LEU A 129 -5.05 14.68 -23.27
CA LEU A 129 -5.46 16.08 -23.39
C LEU A 129 -6.02 16.39 -24.77
N GLU A 130 -5.44 15.78 -25.81
CA GLU A 130 -5.88 15.93 -27.19
C GLU A 130 -7.36 15.51 -27.34
N ASN A 131 -7.75 14.39 -26.71
CA ASN A 131 -9.13 13.91 -26.75
C ASN A 131 -10.09 14.91 -26.10
N ILE A 132 -9.71 15.49 -24.95
CA ILE A 132 -10.52 16.52 -24.28
C ILE A 132 -10.65 17.77 -25.15
N MET A 133 -9.57 18.21 -25.79
CA MET A 133 -9.60 19.41 -26.63
C MET A 133 -10.53 19.28 -27.84
N THR A 134 -10.68 18.07 -28.42
CA THR A 134 -11.58 17.82 -29.55
C THR A 134 -13.08 17.89 -29.22
N VAL A 135 -13.46 17.85 -27.94
CA VAL A 135 -14.86 17.96 -27.52
C VAL A 135 -15.35 19.40 -27.77
N LYS A 136 -16.28 19.56 -28.72
CA LYS A 136 -16.80 20.88 -29.13
C LYS A 136 -17.74 21.48 -28.10
N ASP A 137 -18.59 20.66 -27.48
CA ASP A 137 -19.54 21.14 -26.48
C ASP A 137 -18.88 21.33 -25.11
N GLU A 138 -18.97 22.54 -24.57
CA GLU A 138 -18.37 22.89 -23.28
C GLU A 138 -18.98 22.12 -22.12
N ARG A 139 -20.27 21.76 -22.20
CA ARG A 139 -20.93 20.97 -21.15
C ARG A 139 -20.38 19.55 -21.12
N ASP A 140 -20.30 18.89 -22.26
CA ASP A 140 -19.75 17.54 -22.36
C ASP A 140 -18.26 17.51 -22.01
N LYS A 141 -17.50 18.53 -22.43
CA LYS A 141 -16.09 18.72 -22.05
C LYS A 141 -15.94 18.83 -20.52
N ALA A 142 -16.76 19.66 -19.87
CA ALA A 142 -16.72 19.82 -18.41
C ALA A 142 -17.10 18.52 -17.66
N LEU A 143 -18.10 17.78 -18.14
CA LEU A 143 -18.51 16.51 -17.54
C LEU A 143 -17.42 15.44 -17.66
N ALA A 144 -16.75 15.34 -18.82
CA ALA A 144 -15.63 14.43 -19.02
C ALA A 144 -14.46 14.74 -18.08
N ILE A 145 -14.12 16.03 -17.92
CA ILE A 145 -13.09 16.48 -16.98
C ILE A 145 -13.49 16.17 -15.54
N GLU A 146 -14.72 16.49 -15.12
CA GLU A 146 -15.21 16.23 -13.76
C GLU A 146 -15.16 14.72 -13.43
N ALA A 147 -15.60 13.86 -14.36
CA ALA A 147 -15.58 12.42 -14.18
C ALA A 147 -14.15 11.88 -13.98
N ALA A 148 -13.21 12.31 -14.83
CA ALA A 148 -11.81 11.92 -14.71
C ALA A 148 -11.20 12.35 -13.37
N LEU A 149 -11.37 13.62 -12.99
CA LEU A 149 -10.85 14.17 -11.73
C LEU A 149 -11.49 13.52 -10.49
N ARG A 150 -12.77 13.13 -10.57
CA ARG A 150 -13.45 12.40 -9.51
C ARG A 150 -12.90 10.98 -9.36
N ASN A 151 -12.64 10.29 -10.46
CA ASN A 151 -12.04 8.96 -10.43
C ASN A 151 -10.63 9.00 -9.83
N VAL A 152 -9.81 9.99 -10.21
CA VAL A 152 -8.50 10.24 -9.58
C VAL A 152 -8.64 10.48 -8.08
N THR A 153 -9.63 11.29 -7.67
CA THR A 153 -9.91 11.53 -6.24
C THR A 153 -10.27 10.23 -5.50
N ASN A 154 -11.03 9.33 -6.12
CA ASN A 154 -11.39 8.04 -5.53
C ASN A 154 -10.17 7.12 -5.38
N LEU A 155 -9.33 7.00 -6.41
CA LEU A 155 -8.07 6.24 -6.34
C LEU A 155 -7.18 6.72 -5.18
N CYS A 156 -7.07 8.05 -5.07
CA CYS A 156 -6.34 8.70 -3.99
C CYS A 156 -6.93 8.41 -2.60
N LYS A 157 -8.26 8.39 -2.46
CA LYS A 157 -8.95 8.02 -1.22
C LYS A 157 -8.72 6.55 -0.88
N GLU A 158 -8.87 5.64 -1.83
CA GLU A 158 -8.63 4.21 -1.65
C GLU A 158 -7.20 3.94 -1.21
N PHE A 159 -6.23 4.55 -1.88
CA PHE A 159 -4.82 4.49 -1.48
C PHE A 159 -4.61 5.03 -0.06
N HIS A 160 -5.21 6.17 0.29
CA HIS A 160 -5.09 6.72 1.63
C HIS A 160 -5.73 5.81 2.70
N LEU A 161 -6.89 5.22 2.40
CA LEU A 161 -7.57 4.26 3.29
C LEU A 161 -6.76 2.98 3.46
N LEU A 162 -6.20 2.43 2.38
CA LEU A 162 -5.29 1.28 2.43
C LEU A 162 -4.05 1.59 3.26
N ARG A 163 -3.44 2.77 3.09
CA ARG A 163 -2.31 3.20 3.91
C ARG A 163 -2.70 3.45 5.37
N ARG A 164 -3.87 4.01 5.65
CA ARG A 164 -4.36 4.22 7.02
C ARG A 164 -4.67 2.90 7.70
N ARG A 165 -5.28 1.94 7.00
CA ARG A 165 -5.46 0.56 7.48
C ARG A 165 -4.10 -0.08 7.75
N ARG A 166 -3.15 -0.06 6.81
CA ARG A 166 -1.80 -0.58 7.02
C ARG A 166 -1.02 0.11 8.13
N ARG A 167 -1.22 1.41 8.36
CA ARG A 167 -0.62 2.15 9.49
C ARG A 167 -1.29 1.82 10.81
N LYS A 168 -2.62 1.64 10.83
CA LYS A 168 -3.34 1.16 12.02
C LYS A 168 -2.87 -0.26 12.36
N LEU A 169 -2.78 -1.15 11.37
CA LEU A 169 -2.21 -2.50 11.50
C LEU A 169 -0.74 -2.49 11.96
N ALA A 170 0.15 -1.72 11.31
CA ALA A 170 1.58 -1.69 11.65
C ALA A 170 1.86 -1.00 13.00
N LYS A 171 1.03 -0.03 13.38
CA LYS A 171 1.05 0.60 14.70
C LYS A 171 0.47 -0.37 15.74
N GLU A 172 -0.54 -1.17 15.42
CA GLU A 172 -1.05 -2.26 16.26
C GLU A 172 -0.04 -3.41 16.43
N VAL A 173 0.81 -3.71 15.43
CA VAL A 173 1.92 -4.70 15.52
C VAL A 173 3.12 -4.19 16.33
N LEU A 174 3.36 -2.86 16.34
CA LEU A 174 4.51 -2.25 17.00
C LEU A 174 4.19 -1.70 18.39
N GLU A 175 2.95 -1.27 18.65
CA GLU A 175 2.54 -0.66 19.92
C GLU A 175 1.81 -1.61 20.87
N ASN A 176 1.38 -2.80 20.41
CA ASN A 176 0.90 -3.86 21.28
C ASN A 176 1.70 -5.13 21.01
N GLU A 177 2.13 -5.76 22.10
CA GLU A 177 2.77 -7.08 22.17
C GLU A 177 2.26 -8.04 21.08
N ILE A 178 3.17 -8.83 20.50
CA ILE A 178 2.83 -10.06 19.76
C ILE A 178 1.60 -10.68 20.42
N SER A 179 0.50 -10.84 19.67
CA SER A 179 -0.77 -11.35 20.20
C SER A 179 -0.49 -12.43 21.25
N PRO A 180 -1.07 -12.36 22.46
CA PRO A 180 -0.77 -13.34 23.51
C PRO A 180 -0.89 -14.78 23.03
N LEU A 181 -1.79 -15.05 22.08
CA LEU A 181 -1.87 -16.33 21.39
C LEU A 181 -0.61 -16.63 20.56
N VAL A 182 -0.23 -15.74 19.64
CA VAL A 182 0.98 -15.89 18.79
C VAL A 182 2.22 -16.09 19.67
N ARG A 183 2.35 -15.32 20.76
CA ARG A 183 3.45 -15.44 21.71
C ARG A 183 3.45 -16.79 22.43
N ARG A 184 2.31 -17.21 22.99
CA ARG A 184 2.16 -18.55 23.63
C ARG A 184 2.50 -19.69 22.67
N VAL A 185 2.08 -19.59 21.40
CA VAL A 185 2.36 -20.59 20.38
C VAL A 185 3.86 -20.62 20.07
N TYR A 186 4.48 -19.46 19.84
CA TYR A 186 5.90 -19.36 19.51
C TYR A 186 6.81 -19.75 20.66
N GLU A 187 6.47 -19.38 21.90
CA GLU A 187 7.24 -19.72 23.11
C GLU A 187 6.94 -21.14 23.62
N SER A 188 6.13 -21.92 22.89
CA SER A 188 5.82 -23.31 23.27
C SER A 188 7.09 -24.10 23.53
N ARG A 189 7.09 -24.82 24.67
CA ARG A 189 8.21 -25.65 25.06
C ARG A 189 8.28 -26.86 24.13
N ALA A 190 9.49 -27.22 23.76
CA ALA A 190 9.70 -28.45 23.01
C ALA A 190 9.30 -29.63 23.90
N THR A 191 8.52 -30.53 23.32
CA THR A 191 8.06 -31.77 23.93
C THR A 191 8.87 -32.92 23.33
N LEU A 192 9.37 -33.81 24.19
CA LEU A 192 10.00 -35.05 23.76
C LEU A 192 8.92 -36.05 23.30
N LYS A 193 9.02 -36.52 22.07
CA LYS A 193 8.20 -37.61 21.51
C LYS A 193 9.16 -38.63 20.89
N GLY A 194 9.42 -39.71 21.62
CA GLY A 194 10.50 -40.64 21.31
C GLY A 194 11.87 -39.97 21.49
N GLU A 195 12.78 -40.14 20.53
CA GLU A 195 14.12 -39.54 20.53
C GLU A 195 14.14 -38.09 19.99
N HIS A 196 12.99 -37.56 19.55
CA HIS A 196 12.91 -36.25 18.90
C HIS A 196 12.27 -35.19 19.80
N SER A 197 12.89 -34.00 19.83
CA SER A 197 12.35 -32.80 20.47
C SER A 197 11.53 -32.00 19.44
N MET A 198 10.25 -31.77 19.72
CA MET A 198 9.32 -31.08 18.81
C MET A 198 8.52 -30.01 19.53
N ASN A 199 8.31 -28.84 18.92
CA ASN A 199 7.43 -27.82 19.50
C ASN A 199 5.98 -28.17 19.19
N ILE A 200 5.23 -28.57 20.21
CA ILE A 200 3.82 -28.97 20.07
C ILE A 200 2.97 -27.98 20.87
N PHE A 201 1.89 -27.50 20.27
CA PHE A 201 0.96 -26.58 20.93
C PHE A 201 -0.48 -27.06 20.72
N ALA A 202 -1.19 -27.30 21.83
CA ALA A 202 -2.59 -27.70 21.80
C ALA A 202 -3.49 -26.46 21.84
N MET A 203 -4.41 -26.34 20.88
CA MET A 203 -5.29 -25.19 20.73
C MET A 203 -6.71 -25.60 20.32
N THR A 204 -7.66 -24.70 20.54
CA THR A 204 -9.05 -24.85 20.08
C THR A 204 -9.20 -24.42 18.63
N GLU A 205 -10.32 -24.78 17.99
CA GLU A 205 -10.64 -24.32 16.64
C GLU A 205 -10.82 -22.78 16.57
N HIS A 206 -11.31 -22.17 17.64
CA HIS A 206 -11.41 -20.71 17.74
C HIS A 206 -10.03 -20.06 17.77
N GLU A 207 -9.12 -20.57 18.60
CA GLU A 207 -7.72 -20.11 18.63
C GLU A 207 -7.01 -20.32 17.29
N LEU A 208 -7.27 -21.42 16.58
CA LEU A 208 -6.72 -21.61 15.23
C LEU A 208 -7.19 -20.51 14.27
N ARG A 209 -8.49 -20.18 14.26
CA ARG A 209 -9.04 -19.11 13.42
C ARG A 209 -8.42 -17.74 13.74
N ASP A 210 -8.17 -17.48 15.01
CA ASP A 210 -7.51 -16.25 15.42
C ASP A 210 -6.04 -16.24 15.02
N LEU A 211 -5.31 -17.36 15.18
CA LEU A 211 -3.93 -17.49 14.71
C LEU A 211 -3.83 -17.32 13.19
N GLU A 212 -4.74 -17.87 12.40
CA GLU A 212 -4.80 -17.66 10.94
C GLU A 212 -5.00 -16.18 10.58
N ARG A 213 -5.82 -15.46 11.35
CA ARG A 213 -6.06 -14.03 11.16
C ARG A 213 -4.79 -13.23 11.47
N GLU A 214 -4.15 -13.51 12.60
CA GLU A 214 -2.89 -12.90 13.02
C GLU A 214 -1.75 -13.19 12.04
N ALA A 215 -1.68 -14.40 11.49
CA ALA A 215 -0.67 -14.77 10.51
C ALA A 215 -0.79 -13.97 9.20
N ARG A 216 -2.01 -13.81 8.67
CA ARG A 216 -2.24 -12.97 7.48
C ARG A 216 -1.85 -11.52 7.75
N HIS A 217 -2.18 -11.04 8.95
CA HIS A 217 -1.85 -9.69 9.40
C HIS A 217 -0.33 -9.48 9.47
N ILE A 218 0.38 -10.34 10.21
CA ILE A 218 1.85 -10.30 10.36
C ILE A 218 2.56 -10.41 9.00
N ASN A 219 2.19 -11.38 8.17
CA ASN A 219 2.84 -11.57 6.87
C ASN A 219 2.61 -10.39 5.92
N SER A 220 1.45 -9.72 6.00
CA SER A 220 1.15 -8.55 5.17
C SER A 220 2.04 -7.34 5.48
N CYS A 221 2.69 -7.31 6.65
CA CYS A 221 3.60 -6.25 7.05
C CYS A 221 4.94 -6.30 6.29
N ASN A 222 5.30 -7.43 5.68
CA ASN A 222 6.55 -7.64 4.95
C ASN A 222 7.82 -7.26 5.75
N ASP A 223 7.81 -7.41 7.09
CA ASP A 223 9.01 -7.24 7.92
C ASP A 223 9.76 -8.59 7.98
N PRO A 224 11.04 -8.67 7.55
CA PRO A 224 11.80 -9.91 7.52
C PRO A 224 12.09 -10.52 8.90
N ARG A 225 11.85 -9.78 9.99
CA ARG A 225 11.98 -10.29 11.37
C ARG A 225 10.77 -11.08 11.83
N TYR A 226 9.63 -10.95 11.15
CA TYR A 226 8.36 -11.56 11.55
C TYR A 226 7.73 -12.35 10.42
N LYS A 227 7.38 -13.62 10.68
CA LYS A 227 6.77 -14.49 9.68
C LYS A 227 5.97 -15.61 10.34
N ILE A 228 4.78 -15.90 9.83
CA ILE A 228 3.98 -17.07 10.25
C ILE A 228 3.44 -17.78 9.01
N GLU A 229 4.01 -18.93 8.66
CA GLU A 229 3.59 -19.69 7.48
C GLU A 229 2.98 -21.04 7.86
N PHE A 230 1.78 -21.28 7.37
CA PHE A 230 1.17 -22.60 7.41
C PHE A 230 1.71 -23.44 6.26
N ARG A 231 1.97 -24.73 6.50
CA ARG A 231 2.45 -25.66 5.45
C ARG A 231 1.56 -25.66 4.21
N LYS A 232 0.24 -25.58 4.40
CA LYS A 232 -0.75 -25.49 3.31
C LYS A 232 -1.37 -24.10 3.23
N TRP A 233 -0.53 -23.08 3.10
CA TRP A 233 -0.94 -21.67 3.07
C TRP A 233 -2.00 -21.32 2.01
N TRP A 234 -2.11 -22.11 0.93
CA TRP A 234 -3.09 -21.92 -0.15
C TRP A 234 -4.51 -22.39 0.20
N GLN A 235 -4.69 -23.16 1.27
CA GLN A 235 -6.02 -23.63 1.68
C GLN A 235 -6.81 -22.50 2.35
N ARG A 236 -8.11 -22.42 2.03
CA ARG A 236 -9.03 -21.43 2.62
C ARG A 236 -9.18 -21.58 4.14
N THR A 237 -9.05 -22.79 4.65
CA THR A 237 -9.12 -23.16 6.08
C THR A 237 -8.09 -24.26 6.34
N GLN A 238 -7.28 -24.13 7.38
CA GLN A 238 -6.35 -25.19 7.77
C GLN A 238 -7.10 -26.36 8.40
N ARG A 239 -6.66 -27.58 8.10
CA ARG A 239 -7.22 -28.82 8.66
C ARG A 239 -6.10 -29.68 9.23
N PRO A 240 -6.31 -30.35 10.37
CA PRO A 240 -5.36 -31.33 10.87
C PRO A 240 -5.17 -32.46 9.88
N GLU A 241 -3.92 -32.85 9.67
CA GLU A 241 -3.55 -33.98 8.83
C GLU A 241 -2.46 -34.79 9.52
N VAL A 242 -2.36 -36.07 9.19
CA VAL A 242 -1.27 -36.92 9.68
C VAL A 242 -0.05 -36.69 8.80
N ASP A 243 0.98 -36.05 9.36
CA ASP A 243 2.26 -35.84 8.68
C ASP A 243 3.23 -36.99 8.95
N PHE A 244 3.25 -37.97 8.03
CA PHE A 244 4.12 -39.14 8.14
C PHE A 244 5.62 -38.80 8.11
N THR A 245 5.99 -37.60 7.64
CA THR A 245 7.39 -37.13 7.63
C THR A 245 7.87 -36.65 8.99
N THR A 246 6.98 -36.60 9.98
CA THR A 246 7.30 -36.22 11.35
C THR A 246 7.12 -37.42 12.31
N PRO A 247 7.82 -37.42 13.46
CA PRO A 247 7.58 -38.39 14.53
C PRO A 247 6.18 -38.24 15.17
N LEU A 248 5.51 -37.11 14.98
CA LEU A 248 4.15 -36.88 15.47
C LEU A 248 3.13 -37.58 14.55
N LYS A 249 2.60 -38.72 15.00
CA LYS A 249 1.60 -39.51 14.27
C LYS A 249 0.14 -39.05 14.49
N ASP A 250 -0.07 -38.10 15.39
CA ASP A 250 -1.38 -37.51 15.66
C ASP A 250 -1.74 -36.47 14.56
N PRO A 251 -3.01 -36.34 14.13
CA PRO A 251 -3.42 -35.31 13.19
C PRO A 251 -3.11 -33.90 13.71
N HIS A 252 -2.40 -33.09 12.92
CA HIS A 252 -1.96 -31.76 13.33
C HIS A 252 -1.81 -30.80 12.15
N ILE A 253 -1.65 -29.51 12.45
CA ILE A 253 -1.33 -28.47 11.47
C ILE A 253 0.12 -28.04 11.67
N ASN A 254 0.89 -28.02 10.59
CA ASN A 254 2.29 -27.59 10.62
C ASN A 254 2.39 -26.08 10.35
N VAL A 255 3.05 -25.37 11.27
CA VAL A 255 3.29 -23.93 11.20
C VAL A 255 4.77 -23.63 11.40
N MET A 256 5.28 -22.68 10.62
CA MET A 256 6.61 -22.10 10.73
C MET A 256 6.45 -20.68 11.25
N MET A 257 7.13 -20.33 12.34
CA MET A 257 7.05 -19.01 12.96
C MET A 257 8.43 -18.41 13.18
N LYS A 258 8.57 -17.14 12.87
CA LYS A 258 9.72 -16.30 13.18
C LYS A 258 9.21 -15.04 13.86
N LEU A 259 9.67 -14.76 15.08
CA LEU A 259 9.29 -13.58 15.86
C LEU A 259 10.55 -12.93 16.43
N ASP A 260 11.17 -12.05 15.65
CA ASP A 260 12.40 -11.32 16.00
C ASP A 260 13.49 -12.21 16.63
N GLY A 261 13.80 -13.31 15.94
CA GLY A 261 14.66 -14.35 16.45
C GLY A 261 14.72 -15.58 15.54
N PRO A 262 15.07 -16.75 16.08
CA PRO A 262 15.19 -17.98 15.31
C PRO A 262 13.83 -18.46 14.80
N GLU A 263 13.84 -19.09 13.63
CA GLU A 263 12.65 -19.73 13.08
C GLU A 263 12.33 -21.01 13.85
N ARG A 264 11.04 -21.22 14.16
CA ARG A 264 10.54 -22.39 14.88
C ARG A 264 9.46 -23.09 14.06
N LYS A 265 9.63 -24.41 13.89
CA LYS A 265 8.58 -25.30 13.40
C LYS A 265 7.72 -25.76 14.58
N ILE A 266 6.41 -25.57 14.48
CA ILE A 266 5.43 -25.83 15.53
C ILE A 266 4.31 -26.70 14.96
N HIS A 267 3.93 -27.72 15.73
CA HIS A 267 2.85 -28.65 15.42
C HIS A 267 1.62 -28.29 16.26
N LEU A 268 0.57 -27.81 15.61
CA LEU A 268 -0.67 -27.39 16.26
C LEU A 268 -1.63 -28.58 16.35
N LEU A 269 -1.96 -28.98 17.58
CA LEU A 269 -2.95 -30.03 17.85
C LEU A 269 -4.30 -29.38 18.16
N LEU A 270 -5.33 -29.72 17.37
CA LEU A 270 -6.68 -29.27 17.67
C LEU A 270 -7.27 -30.12 18.80
N LYS A 271 -7.72 -29.46 19.87
CA LYS A 271 -8.51 -30.10 20.91
C LYS A 271 -9.92 -30.35 20.39
N ALA A 272 -10.45 -31.55 20.63
CA ALA A 272 -11.88 -31.79 20.49
C ALA A 272 -12.64 -30.83 21.42
N ALA A 273 -13.74 -30.26 20.92
CA ALA A 273 -14.61 -29.38 21.69
C ALA A 273 -15.32 -30.15 22.82
#